data_AF-A0A3B9JVQ2-F1
#
_entry.id   AF-A0A3B9JVQ2-F1
#
_cell.length_a   1.000
_cell.length_b   1.000
_cell.length_c   1.000
_cell.angle_alpha   90.00
_cell.angle_beta   90.00
_cell.angle_gamma   90.00
#
_symmetry.space_group_name_H-M   'P 1'
#
loop_
_entity.id
_entity.type
_entity.pdbx_description
1 polymer ?
#
loop_
_entity_poly.entity_id
_entity_poly.type
_entity_poly.pdbx_seq_one_letter_code
_entity_poly.pdbx_strand_id
1 'polypeptide(L)' 'MQFIRGLHNLKNHAGSVVTIGNFDGVHVGHEKIILRLVESAKALGLPSVLISFSPTP' A
#
# COMPACT_ATOMS: atom_id res chain seq x y z
N MET A 1 -10.47 4.46 3.15
CA MET A 1 -9.20 4.63 2.40
C MET A 1 -8.68 6.03 2.68
N GLN A 2 -7.37 6.19 2.95
CA GLN A 2 -6.72 7.47 3.20
C GLN A 2 -5.61 7.66 2.15
N PHE A 3 -5.44 8.87 1.62
CA PHE A 3 -4.32 9.23 0.76
C PHE A 3 -3.31 10.06 1.54
N ILE A 4 -2.04 9.67 1.46
CA ILE A 4 -0.92 10.40 2.07
C ILE A 4 0.03 10.74 0.92
N ARG A 5 0.22 12.03 0.68
CA ARG A 5 1.14 12.53 -0.36
C ARG A 5 2.44 12.98 0.30
N GLY A 6 3.54 12.29 0.00
CA GLY A 6 4.84 12.59 0.59
C GLY A 6 4.99 12.08 2.03
N LEU A 7 6.21 11.68 2.38
CA LEU A 7 6.53 11.07 3.68
C LEU A 7 6.30 12.02 4.87
N HIS A 8 6.41 13.34 4.66
CA HIS A 8 6.20 14.34 5.71
C HIS A 8 4.76 14.40 6.24
N ASN A 9 3.78 13.86 5.50
CA ASN A 9 2.39 13.78 5.93
C ASN A 9 2.05 12.45 6.63
N LEU A 10 3.03 11.55 6.75
CA LEU A 10 2.85 10.28 7.44
C LEU A 10 2.79 10.54 8.94
N LYS A 11 1.69 10.12 9.57
CA LYS A 11 1.55 10.16 11.03
C LYS A 11 2.19 8.91 11.62
N ASN A 12 2.45 8.94 12.92
CA ASN A 12 2.98 7.77 13.61
C ASN A 12 1.94 6.65 13.57
N HIS A 13 2.25 5.54 12.89
CA HIS A 13 1.40 4.35 12.84
C HIS A 13 2.02 3.27 13.73
N ALA A 14 1.18 2.58 14.53
CA ALA A 14 1.62 1.53 15.43
C ALA A 14 2.18 0.28 14.70
N GLY A 15 1.92 0.15 13.40
CA GLY A 15 2.39 -0.92 12.51
C GLY A 15 1.57 -0.94 11.22
N SER A 16 2.08 -1.57 10.16
CA SER A 16 1.36 -1.77 8.90
C SER A 16 1.95 -2.91 8.08
N VAL A 17 1.13 -3.57 7.27
CA VAL A 17 1.62 -4.39 6.16
C VAL A 17 1.71 -3.50 4.93
N VAL A 18 2.82 -3.57 4.19
CA VAL A 18 3.12 -2.61 3.12
C VAL A 18 3.43 -3.33 1.83
N THR A 19 2.95 -2.79 0.71
CA THR A 19 3.48 -3.09 -0.62
C THR A 19 3.93 -1.79 -1.30
N ILE A 20 4.92 -1.88 -2.19
CA ILE A 20 5.53 -0.74 -2.88
C ILE A 20 5.66 -1.09 -4.36
N GLY A 21 5.26 -0.19 -5.24
CA GLY A 21 5.34 -0.39 -6.68
C GLY A 21 4.72 0.77 -7.46
N ASN A 22 4.91 0.79 -8.78
CA ASN A 22 4.33 1.85 -9.60
C ASN A 22 2.79 1.77 -9.64
N PHE A 23 2.24 0.55 -9.69
CA PHE A 23 0.80 0.28 -9.76
C PHE A 23 0.07 0.98 -10.93
N ASP A 24 0.79 1.38 -11.97
CA ASP A 24 0.22 1.95 -13.18
C ASP A 24 -0.60 0.89 -13.93
N GLY A 25 -1.86 1.22 -14.24
CA GLY A 25 -2.81 0.34 -14.92
C GLY A 25 -3.36 -0.86 -14.13
N VAL A 26 -2.96 -1.08 -12.86
CA VAL A 26 -3.49 -2.13 -11.93
C VAL A 26 -3.95 -3.43 -12.62
N HIS A 27 -3.07 -4.07 -13.41
CA HIS A 27 -3.38 -5.32 -14.08
C HIS A 27 -3.45 -6.53 -13.12
N VAL A 28 -3.78 -7.72 -13.61
CA VAL A 28 -3.92 -8.96 -12.82
C VAL A 28 -2.73 -9.26 -11.88
N GLY A 29 -1.50 -8.95 -12.29
CA GLY A 29 -0.33 -9.05 -11.40
C GLY A 29 -0.40 -8.14 -10.16
N HIS A 30 -0.79 -6.87 -10.35
CA HIS A 30 -0.99 -5.92 -9.25
C HIS A 30 -2.17 -6.33 -8.36
N GLU A 31 -3.26 -6.82 -8.95
CA GLU A 31 -4.40 -7.34 -8.18
C GLU A 31 -3.97 -8.44 -7.20
N LYS A 32 -3.15 -9.39 -7.64
CA LYS A 32 -2.61 -10.46 -6.78
C LYS A 32 -1.77 -9.91 -5.63
N ILE A 33 -0.93 -8.92 -5.89
CA ILE A 33 -0.10 -8.27 -4.86
C ILE A 33 -0.99 -7.54 -3.84
N ILE A 34 -2.00 -6.80 -4.30
CA ILE A 34 -2.92 -6.05 -3.45
C ILE A 34 -3.77 -7.01 -2.60
N LEU A 35 -4.26 -8.11 -3.18
CA LEU A 35 -5.00 -9.14 -2.44
C LEU A 35 -4.14 -9.74 -1.34
N ARG A 36 -2.89 -10.11 -1.64
CA ARG A 36 -1.97 -10.66 -0.63
C ARG A 36 -1.69 -9.66 0.50
N LEU A 37 -1.51 -8.38 0.15
CA LEU A 37 -1.36 -7.30 1.13
C LEU A 37 -2.57 -7.25 2.08
N VAL A 38 -3.79 -7.25 1.56
CA VAL A 38 -5.02 -7.16 2.36
C VAL A 38 -5.20 -8.40 3.24
N GLU A 39 -4.94 -9.59 2.72
CA GLU A 39 -5.01 -10.85 3.49
C GLU A 39 -4.02 -10.86 4.65
N SER A 40 -2.75 -10.49 4.40
CA SER A 40 -1.73 -10.42 5.44
C SER A 40 -2.03 -9.35 6.48
N ALA A 41 -2.52 -8.18 6.06
CA ALA A 41 -2.94 -7.10 6.96
C ALA A 41 -4.08 -7.57 7.88
N LYS A 42 -5.09 -8.25 7.32
CA LYS A 42 -6.21 -8.81 8.08
C LYS A 42 -5.75 -9.87 9.08
N ALA A 43 -4.86 -10.78 8.68
CA ALA A 43 -4.34 -11.84 9.55
C ALA A 43 -3.55 -11.28 10.75
N LEU A 44 -2.88 -10.15 10.58
CA LEU A 44 -2.09 -9.49 11.62
C LEU A 44 -2.87 -8.43 12.42
N GLY A 45 -4.12 -8.12 12.03
CA GLY A 45 -4.89 -7.03 12.64
C GLY A 45 -4.27 -5.64 12.41
N LEU A 46 -3.50 -5.48 11.33
CA LEU A 46 -2.78 -4.25 10.99
C LEU A 46 -3.40 -3.55 9.77
N PRO A 47 -3.20 -2.23 9.59
CA PRO A 47 -3.54 -1.55 8.35
C PRO A 47 -2.75 -2.09 7.14
N SER A 48 -3.42 -2.19 5.99
CA SER A 48 -2.78 -2.39 4.69
C SER A 48 -2.39 -1.05 4.07
N VAL A 49 -1.14 -0.90 3.64
CA VAL A 49 -0.61 0.32 3.03
C VAL A 49 -0.02 0.00 1.65
N LEU A 50 -0.39 0.80 0.65
CA LEU A 50 0.20 0.76 -0.69
C LEU A 50 0.97 2.06 -0.92
N ILE A 51 2.24 1.93 -1.31
CA ILE A 51 3.09 3.05 -1.70
C ILE A 51 3.26 3.01 -3.22
N SER A 52 2.94 4.12 -3.87
CA SER A 52 3.11 4.34 -5.31
C SER A 52 3.87 5.64 -5.55
N PHE A 53 4.40 5.79 -6.76
CA PHE A 53 5.27 6.88 -7.17
C PHE A 53 4.49 7.83 -8.09
N SER A 54 4.68 9.15 -7.89
CA SER A 54 4.09 10.17 -8.75
C SER A 54 5.04 11.37 -8.87
N PRO A 55 5.48 11.75 -10.09
CA PRO A 55 5.25 11.04 -11.37
C PRO A 55 5.83 9.62 -11.33
N THR A 56 5.36 8.77 -12.24
CA THR A 56 5.95 7.43 -12.40
C THR A 56 7.43 7.59 -12.75
N PRO A 57 8.34 6.78 -12.18
CA PRO A 57 9.77 6.84 -12.48
C PRO A 57 10.09 6.64 -13.96
#